data_AF-A0A813F173-F1
#
_entry.id   AF-A0A813F173-F1
#
_cell.length_a   1.000
_cell.length_b   1.000
_cell.length_c   1.000
_cell.angle_alpha   90.00
_cell.angle_beta   90.00
_cell.angle_gamma   90.00
#
_symmetry.space_group_name_H-M   'P 1'
#
loop_
_entity.id
_entity.type
_entity.pdbx_description
1 polymer ?
#
loop_
_entity_poly.entity_id
_entity_poly.type
_entity_poly.pdbx_seq_one_letter_code
_entity_poly.pdbx_strand_id
1 'polypeptide(L)'
;AADEALYAASSALRRWEAVPDFGGASAAQRQAVEKLRKEVVVWRGALLGEAARRANRAGMHELGSVLKEDERAWQDLDEAEQAEDLYGGTLLGPFVDLSSGTGNVYHFDLEANEFVWEVAEGKRVLSLPDIESLVQQAEEQVRSVLGNSISASALLQASASEGTYTSGEESEGAVGVTRGRSFMLGTGGPSWRTALQQSPNTQRLPWKVLYWTTRGLQLGWFLLFVGVSLEEMLGCR
;
A
#
# COMPACT_ATOMS: atom_id res chain seq x y z
N ALA A 1 18.10 8.08 -12.63
CA ALA A 1 17.42 9.38 -12.63
C ALA A 1 15.92 9.25 -12.31
N ALA A 2 15.02 9.01 -13.27
CA ALA A 2 13.57 8.98 -12.98
C ALA A 2 13.14 7.86 -12.02
N ASP A 3 13.67 6.65 -12.21
CA ASP A 3 13.38 5.52 -11.32
C ASP A 3 13.92 5.75 -9.90
N GLU A 4 15.17 6.22 -9.78
CA GLU A 4 15.78 6.60 -8.50
C GLU A 4 14.97 7.70 -7.78
N ALA A 5 14.49 8.70 -8.50
CA ALA A 5 13.69 9.78 -7.92
C ALA A 5 12.32 9.27 -7.43
N LEU A 6 11.67 8.39 -8.20
CA LEU A 6 10.45 7.72 -7.76
C LEU A 6 10.70 6.80 -6.55
N TYR A 7 11.82 6.08 -6.52
CA TYR A 7 12.21 5.25 -5.39
C TYR A 7 12.41 6.10 -4.12
N ALA A 8 13.13 7.22 -4.22
CA ALA A 8 13.32 8.14 -3.12
C ALA A 8 11.99 8.72 -2.61
N ALA A 9 11.08 9.13 -3.49
CA ALA A 9 9.76 9.61 -3.10
C ALA A 9 8.92 8.49 -2.44
N SER A 10 8.93 7.27 -2.98
CA SER A 10 8.23 6.11 -2.43
C SER A 10 8.75 5.72 -1.03
N SER A 11 10.07 5.69 -0.84
CA SER A 11 10.72 5.39 0.45
C SER A 11 10.32 6.43 1.52
N ALA A 12 10.39 7.72 1.18
CA ALA A 12 9.98 8.80 2.08
C ALA A 12 8.49 8.70 2.49
N LEU A 13 7.60 8.44 1.52
CA LEU A 13 6.17 8.24 1.77
C LEU A 13 5.90 7.03 2.67
N ARG A 14 6.54 5.90 2.38
CA ARG A 14 6.38 4.65 3.15
C ARG A 14 6.71 4.85 4.63
N ARG A 15 7.75 5.63 4.95
CA ARG A 15 8.09 5.98 6.33
C ARG A 15 7.00 6.84 6.98
N TRP A 16 6.46 7.83 6.26
CA TRP A 16 5.36 8.66 6.75
C TRP A 16 4.06 7.88 6.98
N GLU A 17 3.80 6.85 6.20
CA GLU A 17 2.67 5.94 6.40
C GLU A 17 2.84 5.02 7.62
N ALA A 18 4.08 4.78 8.04
CA ALA A 18 4.38 3.98 9.22
C ALA A 18 4.18 4.73 10.55
N VAL A 19 3.91 6.04 10.49
CA VAL A 19 3.63 6.85 11.67
C VAL A 19 2.35 6.35 12.34
N PRO A 20 2.37 6.06 13.66
CA PRO A 20 1.20 5.55 14.37
C PRO A 20 -0.03 6.46 14.27
N ASP A 21 -1.21 5.83 14.25
CA ASP A 21 -2.47 6.55 14.18
C ASP A 21 -2.76 7.39 15.44
N PHE A 22 -2.21 6.97 16.59
CA PHE A 22 -2.40 7.65 17.86
C PHE A 22 -1.29 8.67 18.06
N GLY A 23 -1.66 9.96 18.13
CA GLY A 23 -0.75 11.02 18.57
C GLY A 23 0.45 11.27 17.66
N GLY A 24 0.36 11.00 16.36
CA GLY A 24 1.38 11.35 15.36
C GLY A 24 0.81 12.30 14.30
N ALA A 25 0.38 11.76 13.16
CA ALA A 25 -0.12 12.56 12.05
C ALA A 25 -1.59 12.99 12.22
N SER A 26 -1.86 14.28 11.97
CA SER A 26 -3.23 14.81 11.85
C SER A 26 -3.97 14.25 10.63
N ALA A 27 -5.31 14.31 10.62
CA ALA A 27 -6.11 13.85 9.49
C ALA A 27 -5.75 14.56 8.17
N ALA A 28 -5.44 15.86 8.23
CA ALA A 28 -5.00 16.63 7.07
C ALA A 28 -3.64 16.14 6.54
N GLN A 29 -2.70 15.84 7.43
CA GLN A 29 -1.39 15.29 7.06
C GLN A 29 -1.55 13.91 6.42
N ARG A 30 -2.39 13.02 6.96
CA ARG A 30 -2.65 11.71 6.35
C ARG A 30 -3.29 11.83 4.97
N GLN A 31 -4.24 12.75 4.81
CA GLN A 31 -4.84 13.03 3.51
C GLN A 31 -3.80 13.54 2.50
N ALA A 32 -2.85 14.36 2.94
CA ALA A 32 -1.74 14.82 2.11
C ALA A 32 -0.81 13.66 1.70
N VAL A 33 -0.40 12.80 2.64
CA VAL A 33 0.39 11.58 2.35
C VAL A 33 -0.32 10.69 1.35
N GLU A 34 -1.61 10.41 1.56
CA GLU A 34 -2.42 9.58 0.66
C GLU A 34 -2.55 10.18 -0.75
N LYS A 35 -2.67 11.52 -0.84
CA LYS A 35 -2.66 12.22 -2.13
C LYS A 35 -1.33 12.06 -2.85
N LEU A 36 -0.22 12.28 -2.14
CA LEU A 36 1.13 12.15 -2.68
C LEU A 36 1.43 10.70 -3.09
N ARG A 37 0.95 9.71 -2.33
CA ARG A 37 1.04 8.29 -2.70
C ARG A 37 0.37 8.02 -4.05
N LYS A 38 -0.84 8.52 -4.25
CA LYS A 38 -1.56 8.38 -5.53
C LYS A 38 -0.82 9.03 -6.68
N GLU A 39 -0.24 10.21 -6.46
CA GLU A 39 0.58 10.90 -7.46
C GLU A 39 1.80 10.05 -7.86
N VAL A 40 2.52 9.50 -6.88
CA VAL A 40 3.68 8.62 -7.15
C VAL A 40 3.29 7.36 -7.91
N VAL A 41 2.19 6.70 -7.56
CA VAL A 41 1.68 5.52 -8.28
C VAL A 41 1.37 5.87 -9.73
N VAL A 42 0.71 7.01 -9.98
CA VAL A 42 0.39 7.47 -11.35
C VAL A 42 1.67 7.73 -12.15
N TRP A 43 2.66 8.39 -11.54
CA TRP A 43 3.94 8.66 -12.21
C TRP A 43 4.76 7.41 -12.49
N ARG A 44 4.75 6.45 -11.56
CA ARG A 44 5.36 5.14 -11.74
C ARG A 44 4.69 4.40 -12.89
N GLY A 45 3.37 4.27 -12.88
CA GLY A 45 2.62 3.63 -13.97
C GLY A 45 2.88 4.27 -15.34
N ALA A 46 3.01 5.60 -15.41
CA ALA A 46 3.36 6.32 -16.63
C ALA A 46 4.78 5.96 -17.13
N LEU A 47 5.77 5.93 -16.23
CA LEU A 47 7.14 5.54 -16.54
C LEU A 47 7.20 4.08 -17.02
N LEU A 48 6.51 3.17 -16.33
CA LEU A 48 6.46 1.75 -16.69
C LEU A 48 5.78 1.54 -18.05
N GLY A 49 4.69 2.26 -18.32
CA GLY A 49 4.01 2.23 -19.60
C GLY A 49 4.92 2.66 -20.75
N GLU A 50 5.71 3.70 -20.57
CA GLU A 50 6.68 4.14 -21.59
C GLU A 50 7.86 3.16 -21.73
N ALA A 51 8.37 2.63 -20.63
CA ALA A 51 9.40 1.59 -20.65
C ALA A 51 8.93 0.35 -21.45
N ALA A 52 7.70 -0.11 -21.19
CA ALA A 52 7.09 -1.22 -21.93
C ALA A 52 6.90 -0.91 -23.42
N ARG A 53 6.49 0.31 -23.79
CA ARG A 53 6.41 0.72 -25.20
C ARG A 53 7.77 0.67 -25.89
N ARG A 54 8.82 1.17 -25.24
CA ARG A 54 10.20 1.14 -25.78
C ARG A 54 10.71 -0.29 -25.91
N ALA A 55 10.48 -1.12 -24.89
CA ALA A 55 10.81 -2.54 -24.90
C ALA A 55 10.18 -3.28 -26.08
N ASN A 56 8.88 -3.09 -26.28
CA ASN A 56 8.15 -3.69 -27.40
C ASN A 56 8.67 -3.22 -28.77
N ARG A 57 9.02 -1.93 -28.91
CA ARG A 57 9.65 -1.42 -30.15
C ARG A 57 11.03 -2.04 -30.40
N ALA A 58 11.75 -2.40 -29.33
CA ALA A 58 13.04 -3.07 -29.39
C ALA A 58 12.93 -4.61 -29.52
N GLY A 59 11.73 -5.18 -29.54
CA GLY A 59 11.52 -6.63 -29.59
C GLY A 59 11.80 -7.37 -28.27
N MET A 60 11.87 -6.64 -27.16
CA MET A 60 12.08 -7.22 -25.82
C MET A 60 10.73 -7.42 -25.12
N HIS A 61 10.28 -8.67 -25.00
CA HIS A 61 8.97 -9.01 -24.44
C HIS A 61 8.95 -9.33 -22.93
N GLU A 62 10.11 -9.42 -22.27
CA GLU A 62 10.21 -9.92 -20.88
C GLU A 62 10.36 -8.83 -19.79
N LEU A 63 10.17 -7.55 -20.10
CA LEU A 63 10.41 -6.47 -19.12
C LEU A 63 9.37 -6.36 -18.00
N GLY A 64 8.25 -7.08 -18.07
CA GLY A 64 7.16 -6.97 -17.10
C GLY A 64 7.51 -7.37 -15.66
N SER A 65 8.46 -8.30 -15.47
CA SER A 65 8.84 -8.79 -14.13
C SER A 65 9.88 -7.91 -13.42
N VAL A 66 10.73 -7.21 -14.18
CA VAL A 66 11.82 -6.37 -13.65
C VAL A 66 11.29 -5.05 -13.07
N LEU A 67 10.09 -4.66 -13.47
CA LEU A 67 9.50 -3.35 -13.21
C LEU A 67 8.36 -3.40 -12.18
N LYS A 68 8.37 -4.39 -11.29
CA LYS A 68 7.30 -4.55 -10.31
C LYS A 68 7.33 -3.41 -9.28
N GLU A 69 6.19 -2.77 -9.09
CA GLU A 69 6.02 -1.70 -8.11
C GLU A 69 6.17 -2.28 -6.69
N ASP A 70 7.08 -1.71 -5.90
CA ASP A 70 7.24 -2.09 -4.50
C ASP A 70 6.29 -1.26 -3.62
N GLU A 71 5.04 -1.70 -3.56
CA GLU A 71 3.97 -1.08 -2.76
C GLU A 71 3.93 -1.56 -1.30
N ARG A 72 4.91 -2.37 -0.88
CA ARG A 72 4.95 -2.93 0.47
C ARG A 72 4.97 -1.81 1.52
N ALA A 73 4.25 -2.03 2.62
CA ALA A 73 4.30 -1.15 3.77
C ALA A 73 5.66 -1.28 4.47
N TRP A 74 6.04 -0.29 5.27
CA TRP A 74 7.32 -0.29 6.01
C TRP A 74 7.54 -1.58 6.81
N GLN A 75 6.51 -2.03 7.52
CA GLN A 75 6.51 -3.24 8.34
C GLN A 75 6.64 -4.56 7.55
N ASP A 76 6.45 -4.53 6.23
CA ASP A 76 6.56 -5.70 5.35
C ASP A 76 7.96 -5.80 4.72
N LEU A 77 8.83 -4.81 4.95
CA LEU A 77 10.23 -4.83 4.55
C LEU A 77 11.04 -5.66 5.56
N ASP A 78 12.02 -6.40 5.06
CA ASP A 78 12.95 -7.08 5.96
C ASP A 78 13.96 -6.11 6.61
N GLU A 79 14.67 -6.56 7.64
CA GLU A 79 15.60 -5.72 8.38
C GLU A 79 16.76 -5.19 7.52
N ALA A 80 17.17 -5.94 6.48
CA ALA A 80 18.24 -5.51 5.58
C ALA A 80 17.75 -4.39 4.66
N GLU A 81 16.56 -4.52 4.10
CA GLU A 81 15.89 -3.50 3.29
C GLU A 81 15.63 -2.23 4.10
N GLN A 82 15.20 -2.35 5.37
CA GLN A 82 15.02 -1.20 6.26
C GLN A 82 16.35 -0.50 6.56
N ALA A 83 17.45 -1.24 6.70
CA ALA A 83 18.78 -0.69 6.94
C ALA A 83 19.37 0.02 5.71
N GLU A 84 18.96 -0.38 4.51
CA GLU A 84 19.36 0.24 3.24
C GLU A 84 18.46 1.41 2.82
N ASP A 85 17.43 1.74 3.62
CA ASP A 85 16.51 2.83 3.32
C ASP A 85 17.22 4.20 3.31
N LEU A 86 16.94 5.01 2.27
CA LEU A 86 17.59 6.30 2.03
C LEU A 86 17.36 7.32 3.14
N TYR A 87 16.28 7.18 3.91
CA TYR A 87 15.90 8.08 4.99
C TYR A 87 15.96 7.38 6.36
N GLY A 88 16.69 6.27 6.47
CA GLY A 88 16.97 5.62 7.75
C GLY A 88 17.53 6.60 8.78
N GLY A 89 17.03 6.53 10.00
CA GLY A 89 17.43 7.37 11.14
C GLY A 89 16.99 8.83 11.05
N THR A 90 16.14 9.20 10.08
CA THR A 90 15.51 10.52 10.03
C THR A 90 14.27 10.57 10.91
N LEU A 91 14.06 11.72 11.57
CA LEU A 91 12.84 11.99 12.31
C LEU A 91 11.71 12.37 11.35
N LEU A 92 10.50 11.93 11.64
CA LEU A 92 9.29 12.30 10.88
C LEU A 92 8.58 13.44 11.59
N GLY A 93 8.03 14.39 10.85
CA GLY A 93 7.32 15.54 11.41
C GLY A 93 7.63 16.85 10.67
N PRO A 94 7.27 18.02 11.21
CA PRO A 94 6.76 18.24 12.56
C PRO A 94 5.30 17.78 12.73
N PHE A 95 4.97 17.42 13.96
CA PHE A 95 3.60 17.18 14.44
C PHE A 95 3.26 18.18 15.54
N VAL A 96 1.98 18.51 15.66
CA VAL A 96 1.49 19.47 16.66
C VAL A 96 0.64 18.73 17.68
N ASP A 97 1.01 18.83 18.96
CA ASP A 97 0.20 18.28 20.04
C ASP A 97 -0.96 19.22 20.37
N LEU A 98 -2.15 18.82 19.95
CA LEU A 98 -3.38 19.57 20.21
C LEU A 98 -3.91 19.33 21.63
N SER A 99 -3.44 18.29 22.34
CA SER A 99 -3.94 17.93 23.67
C SER A 99 -3.44 18.87 24.76
N SER A 100 -2.23 19.39 24.63
CA SER A 100 -1.60 20.29 25.61
C SER A 100 -2.06 21.75 25.50
N GLY A 101 -2.90 22.12 24.52
CA GLY A 101 -3.43 23.47 24.29
C GLY A 101 -2.39 24.53 23.89
N THR A 102 -1.10 24.22 24.05
CA THR A 102 0.06 25.07 23.72
C THR A 102 0.55 24.87 22.30
N GLY A 103 0.12 23.78 21.63
CA GLY A 103 0.55 23.46 20.27
C GLY A 103 2.03 23.09 20.20
N ASN A 104 2.54 22.39 21.23
CA ASN A 104 3.93 21.97 21.26
C ASN A 104 4.24 21.09 20.04
N VAL A 105 5.39 21.35 19.43
CA VAL A 105 5.83 20.61 18.25
C VAL A 105 6.67 19.42 18.70
N TYR A 106 6.39 18.25 18.14
CA TYR A 106 7.18 17.05 18.33
C TYR A 106 7.44 16.36 16.99
N HIS A 107 8.33 15.39 17.04
CA HIS A 107 8.74 14.56 15.92
C HIS A 107 8.60 13.09 16.33
N PHE A 108 8.63 12.20 15.36
CA PHE A 108 8.56 10.77 15.59
C PHE A 108 9.81 10.09 15.06
N ASP A 109 10.48 9.33 15.91
CA ASP A 109 11.58 8.45 15.53
C ASP A 109 11.00 7.07 15.20
N LEU A 110 11.06 6.68 13.94
CA LEU A 110 10.46 5.43 13.46
C LEU A 110 11.25 4.21 13.96
N GLU A 111 12.58 4.33 14.01
CA GLU A 111 13.50 3.27 14.42
C GLU A 111 13.42 2.99 15.92
N ALA A 112 13.34 4.04 16.73
CA ALA A 112 13.18 3.92 18.17
C ALA A 112 11.71 3.79 18.61
N ASN A 113 10.76 4.02 17.69
CA ASN A 113 9.31 4.04 17.95
C ASN A 113 8.95 4.97 19.12
N GLU A 114 9.52 6.18 19.12
CA GLU A 114 9.37 7.16 20.20
C GLU A 114 9.06 8.58 19.70
N PHE A 115 8.43 9.37 20.57
CA PHE A 115 8.14 10.79 20.31
C PHE A 115 9.29 11.66 20.82
N VAL A 116 9.84 12.49 19.93
CA VAL A 116 11.00 13.35 20.19
C VAL A 116 10.58 14.82 20.16
N TRP A 117 10.65 15.49 21.31
CA TRP A 117 10.29 16.90 21.45
C TRP A 117 11.44 17.85 21.08
N GLU A 118 12.67 17.42 21.31
CA GLU A 118 13.88 18.20 21.02
C GLU A 118 14.74 17.49 19.98
N VAL A 119 14.95 18.14 18.83
CA VAL A 119 15.76 17.58 17.74
C VAL A 119 17.24 17.75 18.10
N ALA A 120 17.95 16.64 18.27
CA ALA A 120 19.39 16.64 18.49
C ALA A 120 20.15 17.29 17.32
N GLU A 121 21.25 17.99 17.61
CA GLU A 121 22.09 18.59 16.57
C GLU A 121 22.56 17.56 15.55
N GLY A 122 22.39 17.87 14.26
CA GLY A 122 22.77 16.99 13.16
C GLY A 122 21.72 15.93 12.78
N LYS A 123 20.65 15.74 13.58
CA LYS A 123 19.56 14.85 13.21
C LYS A 123 18.67 15.51 12.15
N ARG A 124 18.42 14.80 11.05
CA ARG A 124 17.57 15.31 9.95
C ARG A 124 16.11 15.02 10.25
N VAL A 125 15.25 15.97 9.88
CA VAL A 125 13.80 15.83 9.93
C VAL A 125 13.29 15.72 8.49
N LEU A 126 12.51 14.68 8.22
CA LEU A 126 11.81 14.45 6.96
C LEU A 126 10.38 14.98 7.10
N SER A 127 10.14 16.15 6.53
CA SER A 127 8.85 16.83 6.59
C SER A 127 7.95 16.56 5.40
N LEU A 128 6.64 16.81 5.54
CA LEU A 128 5.72 16.71 4.40
C LEU A 128 6.13 17.62 3.23
N PRO A 129 6.53 18.88 3.44
CA PRO A 129 7.10 19.70 2.36
C PRO A 129 8.30 19.06 1.66
N ASP A 130 9.16 18.34 2.39
CA ASP A 130 10.29 17.62 1.78
C ASP A 130 9.78 16.48 0.87
N ILE A 131 8.77 15.72 1.31
CA ILE A 131 8.14 14.68 0.49
C ILE A 131 7.48 15.29 -0.74
N GLU A 132 6.74 16.40 -0.60
CA GLU A 132 6.14 17.12 -1.72
C GLU A 132 7.20 17.52 -2.75
N SER A 133 8.35 18.01 -2.29
CA SER A 133 9.48 18.33 -3.17
C SER A 133 10.04 17.09 -3.86
N LEU A 134 10.19 15.96 -3.16
CA LEU A 134 10.65 14.70 -3.74
C LEU A 134 9.69 14.18 -4.82
N VAL A 135 8.38 14.26 -4.58
CA VAL A 135 7.35 13.87 -5.56
C VAL A 135 7.40 14.78 -6.78
N GLN A 136 7.54 16.09 -6.59
CA GLN A 136 7.69 17.06 -7.70
C GLN A 136 8.96 16.81 -8.52
N GLN A 137 10.08 16.50 -7.87
CA GLN A 137 11.32 16.13 -8.54
C GLN A 137 11.15 14.84 -9.33
N ALA A 138 10.54 13.80 -8.74
CA ALA A 138 10.26 12.55 -9.43
C ALA A 138 9.37 12.77 -10.67
N GLU A 139 8.33 13.58 -10.52
CA GLU A 139 7.45 14.02 -11.61
C GLU A 139 8.23 14.72 -12.74
N GLU A 140 9.11 15.67 -12.42
CA GLU A 140 9.94 16.36 -13.41
C GLU A 140 10.86 15.38 -14.15
N GLN A 141 11.50 14.47 -13.42
CA GLN A 141 12.35 13.44 -14.01
C GLN A 141 11.56 12.49 -14.91
N VAL A 142 10.38 12.04 -14.50
CA VAL A 142 9.51 11.18 -15.33
C VAL A 142 9.06 11.94 -16.58
N ARG A 143 8.65 13.20 -16.47
CA ARG A 143 8.28 14.03 -17.63
C ARG A 143 9.43 14.18 -18.63
N SER A 144 10.66 14.35 -18.14
CA SER A 144 11.83 14.42 -19.01
C SER A 144 12.01 13.15 -19.85
N VAL A 145 11.67 11.98 -19.28
CA VAL A 145 11.75 10.68 -19.96
C VAL A 145 10.59 10.49 -20.95
N LEU A 146 9.37 10.88 -20.57
CA LEU A 146 8.18 10.76 -21.41
C LEU A 146 8.18 11.74 -22.59
N GLY A 147 8.90 12.86 -22.46
CA GLY A 147 8.85 13.99 -23.39
C GLY A 147 7.55 14.80 -23.26
N ASN A 148 7.44 15.92 -23.99
CA ASN A 148 6.28 16.83 -23.96
C ASN A 148 4.95 16.20 -24.43
N SER A 149 4.91 14.92 -24.80
CA SER A 149 3.74 14.27 -25.39
C SER A 149 2.63 13.90 -24.41
N ILE A 150 2.86 13.95 -23.09
CA ILE A 150 1.85 13.52 -22.12
C ILE A 150 1.73 14.53 -20.97
N SER A 151 0.57 15.19 -20.89
CA SER A 151 0.20 16.07 -19.78
C SER A 151 -0.23 15.24 -18.56
N ALA A 152 0.37 15.52 -17.40
CA ALA A 152 0.07 14.89 -16.10
C ALA A 152 -1.42 14.85 -15.77
N SER A 153 -2.11 15.96 -16.07
CA SER A 153 -3.52 16.14 -15.84
C SER A 153 -4.39 15.19 -16.67
N ALA A 154 -3.94 14.78 -17.86
CA ALA A 154 -4.64 13.78 -18.66
C ALA A 154 -4.50 12.37 -18.06
N LEU A 155 -3.34 12.04 -17.47
CA LEU A 155 -3.12 10.77 -16.78
C LEU A 155 -3.93 10.68 -15.49
N LEU A 156 -3.93 11.74 -14.68
CA LEU A 156 -4.70 11.79 -13.43
C LEU A 156 -6.22 11.75 -13.67
N GLN A 157 -6.71 12.39 -14.75
CA GLN A 157 -8.12 12.29 -15.13
C GLN A 157 -8.48 10.90 -15.63
N ALA A 158 -7.60 10.24 -16.40
CA ALA A 158 -7.82 8.88 -16.84
C ALA A 158 -7.90 7.92 -15.63
N SER A 159 -6.97 8.02 -14.67
CA SER A 159 -6.97 7.18 -13.48
C SER A 159 -8.16 7.43 -12.56
N ALA A 160 -8.66 8.67 -12.47
CA ALA A 160 -9.86 8.99 -11.67
C ALA A 160 -11.15 8.39 -12.27
N SER A 161 -11.17 8.12 -13.58
CA SER A 161 -12.36 7.62 -14.29
C SER A 161 -12.55 6.10 -14.22
N GLU A 162 -11.50 5.32 -13.92
CA GLU A 162 -11.56 3.86 -13.82
C GLU A 162 -12.01 3.33 -12.44
N GLY A 163 -12.27 4.19 -11.45
CA GLY A 163 -12.65 3.78 -10.10
C GLY A 163 -14.14 3.51 -9.85
N THR A 164 -15.04 3.79 -10.79
CA THR A 164 -16.49 3.55 -10.61
C THR A 164 -16.91 2.21 -11.20
N TYR A 165 -16.38 1.11 -10.66
CA TYR A 165 -16.97 -0.20 -10.88
C TYR A 165 -18.17 -0.34 -9.95
N THR A 166 -19.35 -0.16 -10.54
CA THR A 166 -20.64 -0.60 -10.02
C THR A 166 -20.50 -2.02 -9.48
N SER A 167 -20.70 -2.19 -8.17
CA SER A 167 -21.02 -3.47 -7.56
C SER A 167 -22.16 -4.10 -8.36
N GLY A 168 -21.88 -5.24 -8.98
CA GLY A 168 -22.84 -5.99 -9.77
C GLY A 168 -24.04 -6.40 -8.91
N GLU A 169 -25.18 -5.78 -9.18
CA GLU A 169 -26.47 -6.42 -8.97
C GLU A 169 -26.67 -7.38 -10.14
N GLU A 170 -26.75 -8.67 -9.82
CA GLU A 170 -27.28 -9.71 -10.71
C GLU A 170 -28.74 -9.36 -11.02
N SER A 171 -28.97 -8.66 -12.13
CA SER A 171 -30.30 -8.51 -12.71
C SER A 171 -30.41 -9.40 -13.94
N GLU A 172 -31.04 -10.56 -13.74
CA GLU A 172 -31.49 -11.42 -14.82
C GLU A 172 -32.55 -10.71 -15.67
N GLY A 173 -32.24 -10.56 -16.96
CA GLY A 173 -33.20 -10.73 -18.05
C GLY A 173 -34.16 -9.57 -18.35
N ALA A 174 -33.85 -8.82 -19.41
CA ALA A 174 -34.82 -8.55 -20.48
C ALA A 174 -34.13 -7.99 -21.73
N VAL A 175 -34.55 -8.54 -22.86
CA VAL A 175 -34.06 -8.34 -24.23
C VAL A 175 -34.35 -6.92 -24.73
N GLY A 176 -33.33 -6.23 -25.25
CA GLY A 176 -33.47 -4.94 -25.93
C GLY A 176 -32.35 -4.69 -26.93
N VAL A 177 -32.66 -4.88 -28.22
CA VAL A 177 -31.78 -4.72 -29.38
C VAL A 177 -31.52 -3.24 -29.67
N THR A 178 -30.25 -2.80 -29.69
CA THR A 178 -29.80 -1.63 -30.47
C THR A 178 -28.33 -1.73 -30.89
N ARG A 179 -28.17 -2.30 -32.09
CA ARG A 179 -27.27 -1.94 -33.20
C ARG A 179 -26.22 -0.82 -32.96
N GLY A 180 -24.94 -1.21 -32.96
CA GLY A 180 -23.94 -0.62 -33.86
C GLY A 180 -22.84 0.28 -33.27
N ARG A 181 -21.74 -0.32 -32.78
CA ARG A 181 -20.38 0.15 -33.10
C ARG A 181 -19.36 -0.97 -32.84
N SER A 182 -18.85 -1.55 -33.91
CA SER A 182 -17.88 -2.63 -33.91
C SER A 182 -16.48 -2.08 -33.60
N PHE A 183 -15.95 -2.40 -32.42
CA PHE A 183 -14.51 -2.41 -32.16
C PHE A 183 -14.09 -3.88 -32.11
N MET A 184 -13.26 -4.30 -33.06
CA MET A 184 -12.75 -5.67 -33.10
C MET A 184 -11.74 -5.85 -31.96
N LEU A 185 -12.17 -6.50 -30.88
CA LEU A 185 -11.30 -7.14 -29.91
C LEU A 185 -10.96 -8.54 -30.43
N GLY A 186 -9.72 -8.71 -30.90
CA GLY A 186 -9.14 -10.01 -31.16
C GLY A 186 -8.96 -10.76 -29.84
N THR A 187 -9.69 -11.85 -29.70
CA THR A 187 -9.64 -12.83 -28.62
C THR A 187 -8.40 -13.71 -28.77
N GLY A 188 -7.64 -13.85 -27.68
CA GLY A 188 -6.48 -14.72 -27.59
C GLY A 188 -6.01 -14.84 -26.14
N GLY A 189 -6.89 -15.29 -25.25
CA GLY A 189 -6.58 -15.49 -23.83
C GLY A 189 -5.73 -16.74 -23.60
N PRO A 190 -4.66 -16.67 -22.79
CA PRO A 190 -4.05 -17.85 -22.20
C PRO A 190 -4.89 -18.35 -21.01
N SER A 191 -5.09 -19.66 -20.97
CA SER A 191 -5.82 -20.42 -19.96
C SER A 191 -5.21 -20.26 -18.55
N TRP A 192 -6.07 -19.98 -17.58
CA TRP A 192 -5.75 -19.69 -16.17
C TRP A 192 -5.64 -20.99 -15.34
N ARG A 193 -5.32 -22.12 -15.99
CA ARG A 193 -5.27 -23.44 -15.38
C ARG A 193 -3.92 -24.12 -15.60
N THR A 194 -2.86 -23.56 -15.03
CA THR A 194 -1.66 -24.31 -14.59
C THR A 194 -0.65 -23.35 -13.99
N ALA A 195 -0.63 -23.22 -12.65
CA ALA A 195 0.56 -22.90 -11.85
C ALA A 195 0.20 -22.92 -10.36
N LEU A 196 -0.20 -24.10 -9.86
CA LEU A 196 -0.03 -24.45 -8.45
C LEU A 196 1.38 -25.02 -8.32
N GLN A 197 2.36 -24.16 -8.10
CA GLN A 197 3.69 -24.59 -7.65
C GLN A 197 4.35 -23.51 -6.80
N GLN A 198 4.10 -23.63 -5.48
CA GLN A 198 5.05 -23.46 -4.38
C GLN A 198 5.96 -22.21 -4.31
N SER A 199 5.64 -21.31 -3.36
CA SER A 199 6.61 -20.91 -2.33
C SER A 199 5.87 -20.47 -1.04
N PRO A 200 6.48 -20.62 0.15
CA PRO A 200 5.78 -20.69 1.42
C PRO A 200 5.63 -19.29 2.02
N ASN A 201 4.63 -18.55 1.58
CA ASN A 201 4.22 -17.34 2.29
C ASN A 201 3.13 -17.73 3.28
N THR A 202 3.41 -17.55 4.59
CA THR A 202 2.51 -17.84 5.70
C THR A 202 1.14 -17.19 5.47
N GLN A 203 0.21 -17.96 4.90
CA GLN A 203 -1.19 -17.59 4.79
C GLN A 203 -1.71 -17.39 6.21
N ARG A 204 -1.85 -16.13 6.62
CA ARG A 204 -2.62 -15.78 7.81
C ARG A 204 -4.01 -16.37 7.57
N LEU A 205 -4.35 -17.39 8.36
CA LEU A 205 -5.66 -18.03 8.29
C LEU A 205 -6.72 -16.93 8.44
N PRO A 206 -7.73 -16.87 7.56
CA PRO A 206 -8.74 -15.83 7.63
C PRO A 206 -9.32 -15.82 9.04
N TRP A 207 -9.42 -14.64 9.65
CA TRP A 207 -9.80 -14.45 11.07
C TRP A 207 -11.08 -15.22 11.47
N LYS A 208 -11.97 -15.44 10.50
CA LYS A 208 -13.17 -16.28 10.65
C LYS A 208 -12.83 -17.72 11.06
N VAL A 209 -11.83 -18.34 10.45
CA VAL A 209 -11.39 -19.71 10.79
C VAL A 209 -10.81 -19.76 12.20
N LEU A 210 -10.02 -18.74 12.58
CA LEU A 210 -9.50 -18.63 13.95
C LEU A 210 -10.64 -18.46 14.97
N TYR A 211 -11.66 -17.67 14.64
CA TYR A 211 -12.83 -17.47 15.50
C TYR A 211 -13.64 -18.77 15.69
N TRP A 212 -13.90 -19.53 14.62
CA TRP A 212 -14.63 -20.79 14.72
C TRP A 212 -13.86 -21.88 15.48
N THR A 213 -12.55 -21.98 15.25
CA THR A 213 -11.71 -22.97 15.93
C THR A 213 -11.56 -22.68 17.42
N THR A 214 -11.36 -21.41 17.80
CA THR A 214 -11.31 -21.00 19.20
C THR A 214 -12.63 -21.19 19.93
N ARG A 215 -13.78 -20.92 19.28
CA ARG A 215 -15.10 -21.20 19.87
C ARG A 215 -15.36 -22.69 20.08
N GLY A 216 -14.96 -23.53 19.13
CA GLY A 216 -15.07 -24.98 19.28
C GLY A 216 -14.26 -25.51 20.47
N LEU A 217 -13.05 -25.00 20.64
CA LEU A 217 -12.18 -25.37 21.76
C LEU A 217 -12.76 -24.93 23.11
N GLN A 218 -13.34 -23.73 23.19
CA GLN A 218 -13.99 -23.21 24.41
C GLN A 218 -15.20 -24.05 24.82
N LEU A 219 -16.04 -24.43 23.85
CA LEU A 219 -17.20 -25.30 24.12
C LEU A 219 -16.77 -26.71 24.55
N GLY A 220 -15.72 -27.26 23.93
CA GLY A 220 -15.16 -28.55 24.32
C GLY A 220 -14.61 -28.55 25.75
N TRP A 221 -13.87 -27.51 26.13
CA TRP A 221 -13.39 -27.33 27.51
C TRP A 221 -14.53 -27.22 28.52
N PHE A 222 -15.59 -26.46 28.19
CA PHE A 222 -16.74 -26.32 29.07
C PHE A 222 -17.46 -27.66 29.27
N LEU A 223 -17.67 -28.43 28.20
CA LEU A 223 -18.31 -29.75 28.29
C LEU A 223 -17.47 -30.76 29.08
N LEU A 224 -16.14 -30.76 28.92
CA LEU A 224 -15.26 -31.59 29.72
C LEU A 224 -15.32 -31.22 31.20
N PHE A 225 -15.29 -29.93 31.52
CA PHE A 225 -15.36 -29.46 32.91
C PHE A 225 -16.67 -29.84 33.59
N VAL A 226 -17.80 -29.65 32.88
CA VAL A 226 -19.12 -30.06 33.36
C VAL A 226 -19.21 -31.58 33.51
N GLY A 227 -18.67 -32.36 32.57
CA GLY A 227 -18.66 -33.82 32.61
C GLY A 227 -17.91 -34.37 33.82
N VAL A 228 -16.69 -33.90 34.08
CA VAL A 228 -15.88 -34.31 35.24
C VAL A 228 -16.57 -33.94 36.56
N SER A 229 -17.16 -32.74 36.63
CA SER A 229 -17.89 -32.30 37.83
C SER A 229 -19.13 -33.15 38.09
N LEU A 230 -19.78 -33.65 37.03
CA LEU A 230 -20.94 -34.55 37.13
C LEU A 230 -20.53 -35.96 37.57
N GLU A 231 -19.41 -36.49 37.10
CA GLU A 231 -18.87 -37.77 37.57
C GLU A 231 -18.49 -37.73 39.05
N GLU A 232 -17.84 -36.65 39.53
CA GLU A 232 -17.54 -36.50 40.96
C GLU A 232 -18.82 -36.44 41.83
N MET A 233 -19.85 -35.74 41.37
CA MET A 233 -21.13 -35.70 42.08
C MET A 233 -21.88 -37.03 42.08
N LEU A 234 -21.77 -37.84 41.01
CA LEU A 234 -22.45 -39.13 40.90
C LEU A 234 -21.67 -40.28 41.56
N GLY A 235 -20.35 -40.16 41.71
CA GLY A 235 -19.46 -41.16 42.31
C GLY A 235 -19.47 -41.22 43.84
N CYS A 236 -20.15 -40.30 44.54
CA CYS A 236 -20.23 -40.27 46.01
C CYS A 236 -21.40 -41.10 46.58
N ARG A 237 -21.62 -42.32 46.07
CA ARG A 237 -22.62 -43.27 46.59
C ARG A 237 -21.99 -44.49 47.24
#